data_AF-A0A937QD03-F1
#
_entry.id   AF-A0A937QD03-F1
#
_cell.length_a   1.000
_cell.length_b   1.000
_cell.length_c   1.000
_cell.angle_alpha   90.00
_cell.angle_beta   90.00
_cell.angle_gamma   90.00
#
_symmetry.space_group_name_H-M   'P 1'
#
loop_
_entity.id
_entity.type
_entity.pdbx_description
1 polymer ?
#
loop_
_entity_poly.entity_id
_entity_poly.type
_entity_poly.pdbx_seq_one_letter_code
_entity_poly.pdbx_strand_id
1 'polypeptide(L)'
;MDFFYSLEFAIPVCQIALLLLMSTTALLFGKIKLALLISYLFTLYWGYFLNREIIVNSVNQGEYIILIYFGFGITVAVLALIGFLFQHE
;
A
#
# COMPACT_ATOMS: atom_id res chain seq x y z
N MET A 1 -23.32 -15.28 3.25
CA MET A 1 -22.56 -14.22 3.95
C MET A 1 -21.46 -14.81 4.83
N ASP A 2 -21.60 -16.06 5.29
CA ASP A 2 -20.62 -16.71 6.16
C ASP A 2 -19.25 -16.95 5.51
N PHE A 3 -19.19 -17.14 4.18
CA PHE A 3 -17.92 -17.35 3.46
C PHE A 3 -16.92 -16.19 3.61
N PHE A 4 -17.41 -14.94 3.62
CA PHE A 4 -16.56 -13.75 3.77
C PHE A 4 -16.12 -13.50 5.21
N TYR A 5 -16.89 -13.97 6.20
CA TYR A 5 -16.56 -13.87 7.62
C TYR A 5 -15.69 -15.03 8.13
N SER A 6 -15.68 -16.16 7.41
CA SER A 6 -14.91 -17.36 7.77
C SER A 6 -13.48 -17.36 7.22
N LEU A 7 -13.17 -16.47 6.28
CA LEU A 7 -11.82 -16.31 5.74
C LEU A 7 -11.07 -15.25 6.55
N GLU A 8 -10.00 -15.65 7.22
CA GLU A 8 -8.94 -14.74 7.66
C GLU A 8 -8.23 -14.21 6.41
N PHE A 9 -8.78 -13.17 5.80
CA PHE A 9 -8.07 -12.45 4.75
C PHE A 9 -6.92 -11.68 5.37
N ALA A 10 -5.74 -11.80 4.76
CA ALA A 10 -4.58 -10.98 5.12
C ALA A 10 -4.89 -9.47 5.03
N ILE A 11 -5.88 -9.07 4.22
CA ILE A 11 -6.38 -7.71 4.06
C ILE A 11 -7.92 -7.73 4.14
N PRO A 12 -8.57 -7.03 5.09
CA PRO A 12 -10.02 -6.90 5.16
C PRO A 12 -10.62 -6.37 3.87
N VAL A 13 -11.69 -7.04 3.41
CA VAL A 13 -12.37 -6.74 2.13
C VAL A 13 -12.82 -5.28 2.05
N CYS A 14 -13.28 -4.70 3.16
CA CYS A 14 -13.67 -3.29 3.21
C CYS A 14 -12.53 -2.33 2.82
N GLN A 15 -11.28 -2.65 3.17
CA GLN A 15 -10.13 -1.82 2.83
C GLN A 15 -9.73 -1.97 1.36
N ILE A 16 -9.86 -3.17 0.79
CA ILE A 16 -9.69 -3.39 -0.66
C ILE A 16 -10.75 -2.63 -1.45
N ALA A 17 -12.01 -2.67 -1.01
CA ALA A 17 -13.09 -1.93 -1.64
C ALA A 17 -12.83 -0.42 -1.60
N LEU A 18 -12.32 0.10 -0.48
CA LEU A 18 -11.97 1.51 -0.32
C LEU A 18 -10.81 1.92 -1.24
N LEU A 19 -9.76 1.09 -1.34
CA LEU A 19 -8.67 1.28 -2.31
C LEU A 19 -9.23 1.39 -3.73
N LEU A 20 -10.09 0.44 -4.11
CA LEU A 20 -10.69 0.39 -5.44
C LEU A 20 -11.49 1.67 -5.72
N LEU A 21 -12.37 2.07 -4.80
CA LEU A 21 -13.17 3.30 -4.93
C LEU A 21 -12.28 4.54 -5.08
N MET A 22 -11.26 4.68 -4.25
CA MET A 22 -10.35 5.82 -4.29
C MET A 22 -9.55 5.87 -5.60
N SER A 23 -8.97 4.74 -6.02
CA SER A 23 -8.21 4.65 -7.27
C SER A 23 -9.08 4.86 -8.50
N THR A 24 -10.28 4.29 -8.55
CA THR A 24 -11.23 4.51 -9.64
C THR A 24 -11.66 5.97 -9.70
N THR A 25 -11.97 6.60 -8.55
CA THR A 25 -12.34 8.02 -8.51
C THR A 25 -11.20 8.90 -9.00
N ALA A 26 -9.96 8.65 -8.56
CA ALA A 26 -8.78 9.36 -9.03
C ALA A 26 -8.60 9.24 -10.56
N LEU A 27 -8.79 8.04 -11.11
CA LEU A 27 -8.71 7.79 -12.55
C LEU A 27 -9.84 8.45 -13.34
N LEU A 28 -11.07 8.50 -12.80
CA LEU A 28 -12.20 9.19 -13.43
C LEU A 28 -11.95 10.69 -13.59
N PHE A 29 -11.22 11.30 -12.65
CA PHE A 29 -10.76 12.69 -12.75
C PHE A 29 -9.48 12.87 -13.58
N GLY A 30 -9.00 11.83 -14.28
CA GLY A 30 -7.76 11.86 -15.07
C GLY A 30 -6.48 11.91 -14.22
N LYS A 31 -6.59 11.79 -12.89
CA LYS A 31 -5.47 11.93 -11.94
C LYS A 31 -4.72 10.60 -11.76
N ILE A 32 -4.07 10.13 -12.82
CA ILE A 32 -3.32 8.85 -12.84
C ILE A 32 -2.26 8.79 -11.72
N LYS A 33 -1.55 9.90 -11.48
CA LYS A 33 -0.52 9.97 -10.44
C LYS A 33 -1.10 9.89 -9.02
N LEU A 34 -2.31 10.42 -8.80
CA LEU A 34 -3.02 10.30 -7.53
C LEU A 34 -3.39 8.82 -7.27
N ALA A 35 -3.89 8.12 -8.29
CA ALA A 35 -4.20 6.69 -8.19
C ALA A 35 -2.94 5.84 -7.87
N LEU A 36 -1.80 6.19 -8.49
CA LEU A 36 -0.51 5.58 -8.18
C LEU A 36 -0.08 5.83 -6.74
N LEU A 37 -0.19 7.07 -6.25
CA LEU A 37 0.16 7.43 -4.88
C LEU A 37 -0.69 6.65 -3.86
N ILE A 38 -2.00 6.58 -4.08
CA ILE A 38 -2.93 5.83 -3.22
C ILE A 38 -2.56 4.34 -3.20
N SER A 39 -2.24 3.76 -4.37
CA SER A 39 -1.85 2.36 -4.49
C SER A 39 -0.52 2.05 -3.81
N TYR A 40 0.46 2.94 -3.91
CA TYR A 40 1.75 2.78 -3.23
C TYR A 40 1.63 2.91 -1.72
N LEU A 41 0.88 3.89 -1.21
CA LEU A 41 0.64 4.03 0.22
C LEU A 41 -0.12 2.82 0.79
N PHE A 42 -1.12 2.32 0.06
CA PHE A 42 -1.86 1.13 0.47
C PHE A 42 -0.95 -0.10 0.54
N THR A 43 -0.12 -0.31 -0.49
CA THR A 43 0.82 -1.44 -0.53
C THR A 43 1.87 -1.33 0.58
N LEU A 44 2.35 -0.11 0.87
CA LEU A 44 3.28 0.13 1.98
C LEU A 44 2.63 -0.17 3.33
N TYR A 45 1.40 0.30 3.56
CA TYR A 45 0.66 0.09 4.80
C TYR A 45 0.40 -1.40 5.05
N TRP A 46 -0.13 -2.11 4.05
CA TRP A 46 -0.45 -3.53 4.19
C TRP A 46 0.77 -4.44 4.15
N GLY A 47 1.68 -4.18 3.21
CA GLY A 47 2.90 -4.96 3.03
C GLY A 47 3.87 -4.86 4.21
N TYR A 48 3.88 -3.75 4.95
CA TYR A 48 4.80 -3.54 6.05
C TYR A 48 4.14 -3.46 7.42
N PHE A 49 3.12 -2.63 7.61
CA PHE A 49 2.64 -2.28 8.95
C PHE A 49 1.87 -3.44 9.60
N LEU A 50 1.11 -4.19 8.81
CA LEU A 50 0.26 -5.29 9.30
C LEU A 50 0.94 -6.66 9.21
N ASN A 51 1.78 -6.88 8.20
CA ASN A 51 2.58 -8.11 8.12
C ASN A 51 3.90 -8.04 8.89
N ARG A 52 4.18 -6.97 9.65
CA ARG A 52 5.45 -6.77 10.35
C ARG A 52 5.84 -7.98 11.18
N GLU A 53 4.93 -8.51 11.99
CA GLU A 53 5.22 -9.63 12.89
C GLU A 53 5.51 -10.92 12.12
N ILE A 54 4.78 -11.17 11.04
CA ILE A 54 4.99 -12.31 10.15
C ILE A 54 6.34 -12.20 9.43
N ILE A 55 6.68 -11.00 8.93
CA ILE A 55 7.94 -10.74 8.23
C ILE A 55 9.14 -10.81 9.20
N VAL A 56 9.03 -10.21 10.38
CA VAL A 56 10.07 -10.25 11.42
C VAL A 56 10.33 -11.69 11.89
N ASN A 57 9.28 -12.50 12.05
CA ASN A 57 9.43 -13.89 12.51
C ASN A 57 9.88 -14.86 11.41
N SER A 58 9.62 -14.55 10.13
CA SER A 58 9.98 -15.41 9.00
C SER A 58 11.37 -15.13 8.44
N VAL A 59 11.86 -13.90 8.58
CA VAL A 59 13.19 -13.50 8.12
C VAL A 59 14.19 -13.72 9.27
N ASN A 60 14.87 -14.87 9.26
CA ASN A 60 15.99 -15.18 10.17
C ASN A 60 17.22 -14.26 9.98
N GLN A 61 17.17 -13.38 8.97
CA GLN A 61 18.19 -12.40 8.64
C GLN A 61 17.77 -11.04 9.22
N GLY A 62 18.68 -10.41 9.97
CA GLY A 62 18.39 -9.33 10.90
C GLY A 62 17.61 -8.12 10.36
N GLU A 63 17.15 -7.31 11.31
CA GLU A 63 16.34 -6.08 11.19
C GLU A 63 16.69 -5.17 10.00
N TYR A 64 17.92 -5.23 9.51
CA TYR A 64 18.41 -4.54 8.31
C TYR A 64 17.60 -4.82 7.03
N ILE A 65 17.22 -6.07 6.73
CA ILE A 65 16.47 -6.36 5.48
C ILE A 65 15.08 -5.72 5.52
N ILE A 66 14.45 -5.78 6.69
CA ILE A 66 13.13 -5.20 6.95
C ILE A 66 13.19 -3.67 6.83
N LEU A 67 14.26 -3.07 7.36
CA LEU A 67 14.52 -1.63 7.25
C LEU A 67 14.77 -1.19 5.81
N ILE A 68 15.56 -1.94 5.04
CA ILE A 68 15.81 -1.66 3.61
C ILE A 68 14.53 -1.79 2.80
N TYR A 69 13.74 -2.85 3.02
CA TYR A 69 12.46 -3.05 2.35
C TYR A 69 11.48 -1.90 2.62
N PHE A 70 11.39 -1.47 3.88
CA PHE A 70 10.56 -0.33 4.26
C PHE A 70 11.06 0.99 3.66
N GLY A 71 12.38 1.24 3.73
CA GLY A 71 13.00 2.43 3.16
C GLY A 71 12.81 2.52 1.64
N PHE A 72 12.85 1.39 0.94
CA PHE A 72 12.52 1.33 -0.48
C PHE A 72 11.06 1.72 -0.73
N GLY A 73 10.13 1.16 0.03
CA GLY A 73 8.71 1.50 -0.08
C GLY A 73 8.41 2.97 0.21
N ILE A 74 9.05 3.57 1.23
CA ILE A 74 8.98 5.02 1.50
C ILE A 74 9.53 5.82 0.32
N THR A 75 10.68 5.41 -0.23
CA THR A 75 11.30 6.11 -1.36
C THR A 75 10.34 6.17 -2.55
N VAL A 76 9.69 5.06 -2.88
CA VAL A 76 8.68 5.00 -3.94
C VAL A 76 7.47 5.89 -3.63
N ALA A 77 6.99 5.89 -2.39
CA ALA A 77 5.89 6.77 -1.97
C ALA A 77 6.24 8.26 -2.07
N VAL A 78 7.46 8.64 -1.67
CA VAL A 78 7.97 10.02 -1.79
C VAL A 78 8.10 10.42 -3.26
N LEU A 79 8.63 9.55 -4.13
CA LEU A 79 8.70 9.81 -5.56
C LEU A 79 7.31 9.99 -6.18
N ALA A 80 6.35 9.16 -5.80
CA ALA A 80 4.96 9.30 -6.23
C ALA A 80 4.35 10.64 -5.77
N LEU A 81 4.64 11.05 -4.53
CA LEU A 81 4.19 12.32 -3.94
C LEU A 81 4.82 13.53 -4.62
N ILE A 82 6.11 13.50 -4.91
CA ILE A 82 6.79 14.53 -5.71
C ILE A 82 6.17 14.59 -7.10
N GLY A 83 5.98 13.44 -7.77
CA GLY A 83 5.37 13.38 -9.09
C GLY A 83 3.94 13.94 -9.12
N PHE A 84 3.20 13.79 -8.02
CA PHE A 84 1.87 14.35 -7.82
C PHE A 84 1.91 15.87 -7.55
N LEU A 85 2.77 16.35 -6.63
CA LEU A 85 2.86 17.77 -6.26
C LEU A 85 3.46 18.66 -7.35
N PHE A 86 4.45 18.16 -8.09
CA PHE A 86 5.11 18.88 -9.18
C PHE A 86 4.39 18.71 -10.53
N GLN A 87 3.21 18.09 -10.55
CA GLN A 87 2.36 18.14 -11.73
C GLN A 87 1.73 19.53 -11.83
N HIS A 88 2.46 20.42 -12.50
CA HIS A 88 1.84 21.58 -13.12
C HIS A 88 0.93 21.05 -14.24
N GLU A 89 -0.36 21.43 -14.21
CA GLU A 89 -1.26 21.24 -15.36
C GLU A 89 -0.68 21.89 -16.63
#